data_AF-A0A431V1H4-F1
#
_entry.id   AF-A0A431V1H4-F1
#
_cell.length_a   1.000
_cell.length_b   1.000
_cell.length_c   1.000
_cell.angle_alpha   90.00
_cell.angle_beta   90.00
_cell.angle_gamma   90.00
#
_symmetry.space_group_name_H-M   'P 1'
#
loop_
_entity.id
_entity.type
_entity.pdbx_description
1 polymer ?
#
loop_
_entity_poly.entity_id
_entity_poly.type
_entity_poly.pdbx_seq_one_letter_code
_entity_poly.pdbx_strand_id
1 'polypeptide(L)'
;MAEIEPMLHEHVWDRILQETAQRVDSENPDMPRYERPGAILPMALQSFLVACYSHERIKAQEDRPWAVLTGRMGAELDAVNKHHWLPATVRELSDADLFMALHDELTQHSYDPGVYQAVKGIFTKNDMFSHISHLAPEPEGASQAE
;
A
#
# COMPACT_ATOMS: atom_id res chain seq x y z
N MET A 1 -4.56 -25.39 -12.37
CA MET A 1 -4.75 -24.56 -11.17
C MET A 1 -3.81 -23.38 -11.34
N ALA A 2 -4.31 -22.15 -11.25
CA ALA A 2 -3.42 -20.99 -11.26
C ALA A 2 -2.78 -20.92 -9.87
N GLU A 3 -1.46 -21.05 -9.79
CA GLU A 3 -0.74 -20.86 -8.54
C GLU A 3 -0.75 -19.37 -8.22
N ILE A 4 -1.24 -18.98 -7.04
CA ILE A 4 -1.06 -17.61 -6.57
C ILE A 4 0.42 -17.44 -6.21
N GLU A 5 1.11 -16.56 -6.94
CA GLU A 5 2.50 -16.24 -6.64
C GLU A 5 2.62 -15.70 -5.20
N PRO A 6 3.60 -16.18 -4.41
CA PRO A 6 3.77 -15.69 -3.05
C PRO A 6 4.07 -14.19 -3.06
N MET A 7 3.32 -13.44 -2.24
CA MET A 7 3.58 -12.02 -2.07
C MET A 7 4.95 -11.78 -1.42
N LEU A 8 5.85 -11.12 -2.16
CA LEU A 8 7.11 -10.61 -1.64
C LEU A 8 6.84 -9.26 -0.95
N HIS A 9 6.52 -9.32 0.34
CA HIS A 9 6.08 -8.17 1.15
C HIS A 9 7.02 -6.95 1.04
N GLU A 10 8.34 -7.16 1.04
CA GLU A 10 9.32 -6.08 0.91
C GLU A 10 9.21 -5.34 -0.44
N HIS A 11 9.11 -6.07 -1.55
CA HIS A 11 8.94 -5.46 -2.86
C HIS A 11 7.61 -4.71 -3.00
N VAL A 12 6.53 -5.25 -2.44
CA VAL A 12 5.23 -4.58 -2.45
C VAL A 12 5.28 -3.30 -1.62
N TRP A 13 5.93 -3.36 -0.45
CA TRP A 13 6.14 -2.22 0.42
C TRP A 13 6.95 -1.12 -0.26
N ASP A 14 8.11 -1.44 -0.83
CA ASP A 14 8.99 -0.49 -1.49
C ASP A 14 8.30 0.20 -2.68
N ARG A 15 7.56 -0.58 -3.49
CA ARG A 15 6.78 -0.04 -4.60
C ARG A 15 5.72 0.95 -4.11
N ILE A 16 4.92 0.58 -3.09
CA ILE A 16 3.87 1.45 -2.55
C ILE A 16 4.47 2.71 -1.93
N LEU A 17 5.62 2.59 -1.26
CA LEU A 17 6.34 3.72 -0.69
C LEU A 17 6.79 4.70 -1.78
N GLN A 18 7.34 4.18 -2.89
CA GLN A 18 7.77 4.99 -4.02
C GLN A 18 6.58 5.66 -4.72
N GLU A 19 5.51 4.93 -5.01
CA GLU A 19 4.29 5.46 -5.62
C GLU A 19 3.66 6.56 -4.74
N THR A 20 3.63 6.34 -3.42
CA THR A 20 3.11 7.33 -2.46
C THR A 20 4.01 8.55 -2.39
N ALA A 21 5.33 8.39 -2.40
CA ALA A 21 6.27 9.51 -2.43
C ALA A 21 6.08 10.36 -3.70
N GLN A 22 5.98 9.72 -4.87
CA GLN A 22 5.71 10.42 -6.14
C GLN A 22 4.38 11.17 -6.12
N ARG A 23 3.34 10.59 -5.52
CA ARG A 23 2.04 11.26 -5.35
C ARG A 23 2.13 12.47 -4.42
N VAL A 24 2.79 12.34 -3.27
CA VAL A 24 2.95 13.46 -2.33
C VAL A 24 3.74 14.59 -2.99
N ASP A 25 4.78 14.26 -3.74
CA ASP A 25 5.61 15.21 -4.46
C ASP A 25 4.85 15.94 -5.58
N SER A 26 3.96 15.24 -6.29
CA SER A 26 3.16 15.84 -7.36
C SER A 26 1.98 16.69 -6.83
N GLU A 27 1.35 16.26 -5.73
CA GLU A 27 0.23 16.96 -5.11
C GLU A 27 0.67 18.13 -4.23
N ASN A 28 1.88 18.07 -3.66
CA ASN A 28 2.40 19.06 -2.71
C ASN A 28 3.87 19.42 -3.02
N PRO A 29 4.16 20.06 -4.17
CA PRO A 29 5.54 20.32 -4.61
C PRO A 29 6.34 21.18 -3.62
N ASP A 30 5.67 22.11 -2.94
CA ASP A 30 6.29 23.05 -1.98
C ASP A 30 6.45 22.46 -0.57
N MET A 31 6.01 21.22 -0.33
CA MET A 31 6.12 20.59 0.99
C MET A 31 7.59 20.45 1.41
N PRO A 32 7.99 20.99 2.58
CA PRO A 32 9.34 20.85 3.08
C PRO A 32 9.75 19.38 3.20
N ARG A 33 10.98 19.06 2.78
CA ARG A 33 11.48 17.66 2.78
C ARG A 33 11.32 16.96 4.13
N TYR A 34 11.34 17.71 5.24
CA TYR A 34 11.19 17.15 6.58
C TYR A 34 9.78 16.80 7.02
N GLU A 35 8.78 17.31 6.32
CA GLU A 35 7.37 16.99 6.58
C GLU A 35 6.90 15.81 5.73
N ARG A 36 7.56 15.57 4.58
CA ARG A 36 7.20 14.51 3.63
C ARG A 36 7.07 13.11 4.26
N PRO A 37 7.99 12.64 5.13
CA PRO A 37 7.83 11.33 5.76
C PRO A 37 6.53 11.19 6.55
N GLY A 38 6.08 12.27 7.21
CA GLY A 38 4.84 12.29 7.99
C GLY A 38 3.58 12.20 7.13
N ALA A 39 3.64 12.64 5.87
CA ALA A 39 2.55 12.48 4.90
C ALA A 39 2.62 11.11 4.19
N ILE A 40 3.81 10.67 3.80
CA ILE A 40 4.01 9.46 2.99
C ILE A 40 3.71 8.19 3.79
N LEU A 41 4.25 8.07 5.01
CA LEU A 41 4.18 6.81 5.76
C LEU A 41 2.76 6.36 6.11
N PRO A 42 1.86 7.22 6.62
CA PRO A 42 0.50 6.80 6.91
C PRO A 42 -0.24 6.32 5.65
N MET A 43 -0.07 7.04 4.54
CA MET A 43 -0.72 6.71 3.27
C MET A 43 -0.19 5.39 2.70
N ALA A 44 1.13 5.21 2.69
CA ALA A 44 1.77 3.98 2.22
C ALA A 44 1.37 2.77 3.08
N LEU A 45 1.30 2.94 4.41
CA LEU A 45 0.91 1.88 5.34
C LEU A 45 -0.54 1.42 5.10
N GLN A 46 -1.47 2.36 4.87
CA GLN A 46 -2.85 2.02 4.55
C GLN A 46 -2.96 1.19 3.27
N SER A 47 -2.35 1.66 2.17
CA SER A 47 -2.31 0.93 0.90
C SER A 47 -1.66 -0.44 1.03
N PHE A 48 -0.56 -0.54 1.80
CA PHE A 48 0.14 -1.79 2.02
C PHE A 48 -0.71 -2.82 2.76
N LEU A 49 -1.38 -2.41 3.85
CA LEU A 49 -2.26 -3.31 4.61
C LEU A 49 -3.44 -3.80 3.75
N VAL A 50 -4.04 -2.92 2.95
CA VAL A 50 -5.09 -3.29 2.00
C VAL A 50 -4.57 -4.30 0.96
N ALA A 51 -3.36 -4.13 0.45
CA ALA A 51 -2.75 -5.06 -0.50
C ALA A 51 -2.49 -6.44 0.12
N CYS A 52 -1.90 -6.48 1.32
CA CYS A 52 -1.66 -7.73 2.05
C CYS A 52 -2.97 -8.47 2.35
N TYR A 53 -3.95 -7.74 2.87
CA TYR A 53 -5.27 -8.30 3.15
C TYR A 53 -5.95 -8.83 1.89
N SER A 54 -5.89 -8.08 0.79
CA SER A 54 -6.46 -8.51 -0.50
C SER A 54 -5.84 -9.81 -0.97
N HIS A 55 -4.50 -9.94 -0.88
CA HIS A 55 -3.79 -11.16 -1.28
C HIS A 55 -4.21 -12.36 -0.45
N GLU A 56 -4.31 -12.22 0.87
CA GLU A 56 -4.78 -13.30 1.74
C GLU A 56 -6.24 -13.68 1.46
N ARG A 57 -7.10 -12.72 1.12
CA ARG A 57 -8.48 -13.01 0.68
C ARG A 57 -8.54 -13.74 -0.66
N ILE A 58 -7.64 -13.42 -1.59
CA ILE A 58 -7.54 -14.13 -2.86
C ILE A 58 -7.10 -15.58 -2.61
N LYS A 59 -6.08 -15.79 -1.75
CA LYS A 59 -5.62 -17.14 -1.35
C LYS A 59 -6.71 -17.98 -0.69
N ALA A 60 -7.48 -17.38 0.21
CA ALA A 60 -8.61 -18.06 0.85
C ALA A 60 -9.71 -18.50 -0.14
N GLN A 61 -9.70 -18.01 -1.38
CA GLN A 61 -10.67 -18.36 -2.41
C GLN A 61 -10.11 -19.27 -3.52
N GLU A 62 -8.88 -19.78 -3.40
CA GLU A 62 -8.24 -20.65 -4.42
C GLU A 62 -9.07 -21.88 -4.81
N ASP A 63 -9.91 -22.39 -3.90
CA ASP A 63 -10.79 -23.54 -4.16
C ASP A 63 -11.95 -23.22 -5.15
N ARG A 64 -12.04 -22.00 -5.68
CA ARG A 64 -13.09 -21.55 -6.61
C ARG A 64 -12.52 -21.32 -8.02
N PRO A 65 -12.44 -22.36 -8.87
CA PRO A 65 -11.72 -22.31 -10.16
C PRO A 65 -12.39 -21.44 -11.24
N TRP A 66 -13.59 -20.91 -11.01
CA TRP A 66 -14.37 -20.19 -12.02
C TRP A 66 -14.06 -18.69 -12.12
N ALA A 67 -13.37 -18.09 -11.14
CA ALA A 67 -12.93 -16.70 -11.22
C ALA A 67 -11.72 -16.44 -10.33
N VAL A 68 -10.59 -16.08 -10.93
CA VAL A 68 -9.38 -15.69 -10.20
C VAL A 68 -9.49 -14.21 -9.85
N LEU A 69 -9.61 -13.91 -8.57
CA LEU A 69 -9.48 -12.54 -8.06
C LEU A 69 -8.02 -12.10 -8.14
N THR A 70 -7.76 -10.83 -8.48
CA THR A 70 -6.39 -10.30 -8.58
C THR A 70 -6.27 -8.93 -7.91
N GLY A 71 -5.06 -8.56 -7.51
CA GLY A 71 -4.77 -7.25 -6.94
C GLY A 71 -5.66 -6.90 -5.74
N ARG A 72 -6.38 -5.78 -5.83
CA ARG A 72 -7.30 -5.29 -4.77
C ARG A 72 -8.67 -5.98 -4.74
N MET A 73 -8.97 -6.86 -5.71
CA MET A 73 -10.30 -7.48 -5.81
C MET A 73 -10.67 -8.32 -4.58
N GLY A 74 -9.68 -8.82 -3.83
CA GLY A 74 -9.93 -9.50 -2.55
C GLY A 74 -10.59 -8.59 -1.52
N ALA A 75 -10.04 -7.39 -1.30
CA ALA A 75 -10.63 -6.39 -0.40
C ALA A 75 -11.93 -5.80 -0.98
N GLU A 76 -11.99 -5.54 -2.29
CA GLU A 76 -13.23 -5.04 -2.92
C GLU A 76 -14.41 -5.99 -2.73
N LEU A 77 -14.19 -7.29 -2.91
CA LEU A 77 -15.23 -8.29 -2.74
C LEU A 77 -15.75 -8.31 -1.30
N ASP A 78 -14.86 -8.22 -0.31
CA ASP A 78 -15.25 -8.14 1.10
C ASP A 78 -16.03 -6.85 1.38
N ALA A 79 -15.63 -5.72 0.81
CA ALA A 79 -16.37 -4.46 0.96
C ALA A 79 -17.77 -4.54 0.35
N VAL A 80 -17.92 -5.15 -0.84
CA VAL A 80 -19.23 -5.42 -1.45
C VAL A 80 -20.09 -6.30 -0.54
N ASN A 81 -19.52 -7.38 -0.01
CA ASN A 81 -20.25 -8.33 0.83
C ASN A 81 -20.68 -7.72 2.17
N LYS A 82 -19.81 -6.92 2.80
CA LYS A 82 -20.04 -6.31 4.11
C LYS A 82 -21.02 -5.15 4.05
N HIS A 83 -20.84 -4.26 3.07
CA HIS A 83 -21.59 -3.00 3.01
C HIS A 83 -22.76 -3.04 2.03
N HIS A 84 -22.90 -4.12 1.27
CA HIS A 84 -23.92 -4.28 0.22
C HIS A 84 -23.88 -3.17 -0.83
N TRP A 85 -22.70 -2.58 -1.04
CA TRP A 85 -22.49 -1.57 -2.07
C TRP A 85 -22.41 -2.20 -3.45
N LEU A 86 -22.70 -1.40 -4.48
CA LEU A 86 -22.53 -1.83 -5.86
C LEU A 86 -21.04 -2.01 -6.16
N PRO A 87 -20.64 -3.05 -6.93
CA PRO A 87 -19.24 -3.23 -7.33
C PRO A 87 -18.65 -2.01 -8.04
N ALA A 88 -19.45 -1.27 -8.80
CA ALA A 88 -19.02 -0.02 -9.44
C ALA A 88 -18.56 1.02 -8.41
N THR A 89 -19.35 1.22 -7.34
CA THR A 89 -19.02 2.13 -6.24
C THR A 89 -17.73 1.71 -5.53
N VAL A 90 -17.56 0.41 -5.26
CA VAL A 90 -16.37 -0.09 -4.56
C VAL A 90 -15.09 0.08 -5.39
N ARG A 91 -15.18 -0.06 -6.71
CA ARG A 91 -14.03 0.15 -7.62
C ARG A 91 -13.57 1.60 -7.70
N GLU A 92 -14.46 2.54 -7.38
CA GLU A 92 -14.14 3.96 -7.34
C GLU A 92 -13.46 4.39 -6.03
N LEU A 93 -13.46 3.53 -4.99
CA LEU A 93 -12.83 3.84 -3.71
C LEU A 93 -11.31 3.91 -3.84
N SER A 94 -10.71 4.92 -3.21
CA SER A 94 -9.26 4.92 -2.99
C SER A 94 -8.86 3.83 -2.00
N ASP A 95 -7.57 3.51 -1.93
CA ASP A 95 -7.07 2.57 -0.91
C ASP A 95 -7.30 3.09 0.51
N ALA A 96 -7.28 4.41 0.71
CA ALA A 96 -7.60 5.03 2.00
C ALA A 96 -9.09 4.83 2.36
N ASP A 97 -9.99 4.99 1.39
CA ASP A 97 -11.42 4.75 1.60
C ASP A 97 -11.70 3.27 1.85
N LEU A 98 -10.99 2.37 1.13
CA LEU A 98 -11.12 0.94 1.31
C LEU A 98 -10.56 0.50 2.67
N PHE A 99 -9.45 1.09 3.10
CA PHE A 99 -8.89 0.92 4.45
C PHE A 99 -9.90 1.33 5.52
N MET A 100 -10.57 2.48 5.35
CA MET A 100 -11.60 2.94 6.28
C MET A 100 -12.83 2.03 6.28
N ALA A 101 -13.31 1.62 5.10
CA ALA A 101 -14.47 0.74 4.97
C ALA A 101 -14.23 -0.65 5.59
N LEU A 102 -12.98 -1.12 5.58
CA LEU A 102 -12.57 -2.43 6.09
C LEU A 102 -11.71 -2.33 7.34
N HIS A 103 -11.79 -1.23 8.09
CA HIS A 103 -10.89 -0.98 9.22
C HIS A 103 -10.95 -2.09 10.27
N ASP A 104 -12.16 -2.54 10.62
CA ASP A 104 -12.35 -3.62 11.58
C ASP A 104 -11.78 -4.95 11.08
N GLU A 105 -11.98 -5.27 9.79
CA GLU A 105 -11.42 -6.47 9.16
C GLU A 105 -9.90 -6.44 9.17
N LEU A 106 -9.33 -5.31 8.76
CA LEU A 106 -7.89 -5.12 8.64
C LEU A 106 -7.20 -5.17 10.01
N THR A 107 -7.86 -4.68 11.07
CA THR A 107 -7.30 -4.68 12.44
C THR A 107 -7.46 -6.01 13.15
N GLN A 108 -8.53 -6.76 12.86
CA GLN A 108 -8.77 -8.09 13.43
C GLN A 108 -8.02 -9.20 12.67
N HIS A 109 -7.54 -8.91 11.46
CA HIS A 109 -6.80 -9.87 10.64
C HIS A 109 -5.41 -10.15 11.21
N SER A 110 -5.06 -11.44 11.29
CA SER A 110 -3.73 -11.88 11.67
C SER A 110 -2.82 -11.94 10.45
N TYR A 111 -2.00 -10.90 10.26
CA TYR A 111 -1.00 -10.87 9.19
C TYR A 111 0.16 -11.84 9.46
N ASP A 112 0.73 -12.36 8.37
CA ASP A 112 1.98 -13.11 8.40
C ASP A 112 3.13 -12.27 8.99
N PRO A 113 4.09 -12.87 9.75
CA PRO A 113 5.22 -12.15 10.30
C PRO A 113 6.04 -11.35 9.26
N GLY A 114 6.07 -11.78 8.00
CA GLY A 114 6.73 -11.07 6.90
C GLY A 114 6.18 -9.67 6.63
N VAL A 115 4.88 -9.45 6.87
CA VAL A 115 4.24 -8.12 6.77
C VAL A 115 4.88 -7.16 7.77
N TYR A 116 5.03 -7.60 9.02
CA TYR A 116 5.65 -6.79 10.07
C TYR A 116 7.14 -6.54 9.80
N GLN A 117 7.88 -7.54 9.29
CA GLN A 117 9.30 -7.35 8.98
C GLN A 117 9.54 -6.34 7.87
N ALA A 118 8.71 -6.35 6.82
CA ALA A 118 8.80 -5.41 5.71
C ALA A 118 8.72 -3.95 6.18
N VAL A 119 7.80 -3.65 7.10
CA VAL A 119 7.60 -2.28 7.60
C VAL A 119 8.58 -1.94 8.75
N LYS A 120 8.97 -2.94 9.56
CA LYS A 120 9.88 -2.73 10.71
C LYS A 120 11.22 -2.13 10.31
N GLY A 121 11.73 -2.45 9.13
CA GLY A 121 12.98 -1.90 8.60
C GLY A 121 13.03 -0.37 8.61
N ILE A 122 11.89 0.31 8.42
CA ILE A 122 11.79 1.78 8.40
C ILE A 122 11.65 2.36 9.80
N PHE A 123 10.98 1.68 10.72
CA PHE A 123 10.85 2.14 12.11
C PHE A 123 12.12 1.92 12.94
N THR A 124 12.97 0.97 12.55
CA THR A 124 14.21 0.62 13.27
C THR A 124 15.46 1.24 12.64
N LYS A 125 15.52 1.43 11.32
CA LYS A 125 16.54 2.28 10.71
C LYS A 125 16.14 3.72 11.00
N ASN A 126 16.89 4.38 11.87
CA ASN A 126 16.72 5.79 12.25
C ASN A 126 17.04 6.77 11.10
N ASP A 127 16.77 6.35 9.86
CA ASP A 127 17.16 6.95 8.60
C ASP A 127 15.97 6.89 7.61
N MET A 128 14.78 7.11 8.17
CA MET A 128 13.52 7.30 7.45
C MET A 128 13.66 8.37 6.36
N PHE A 129 14.46 9.40 6.67
CA PHE A 129 14.83 10.45 5.75
C PHE A 129 15.69 9.97 4.60
N SER A 130 16.74 9.18 4.82
CA SER A 130 17.55 8.69 3.70
C SER A 130 16.76 7.73 2.82
N HIS A 131 15.96 6.82 3.40
CA HIS A 131 15.17 5.87 2.59
C HIS A 131 14.17 6.58 1.69
N ILE A 132 13.46 7.60 2.18
CA ILE A 132 12.51 8.35 1.37
C ILE A 132 13.23 9.32 0.41
N SER A 133 14.33 9.94 0.85
CA SER A 133 15.10 10.88 0.01
C SER A 133 15.82 10.19 -1.14
N HIS A 134 16.26 8.93 -0.99
CA HIS A 134 16.87 8.14 -2.07
C HIS A 134 15.85 7.62 -3.11
N LEU A 135 14.56 7.61 -2.78
CA LEU A 135 13.48 7.17 -3.69
C LEU A 135 12.89 8.32 -4.51
N ALA A 136 13.13 9.57 -4.12
CA ALA A 136 12.82 10.74 -4.92
C ALA A 136 13.91 10.93 -5.99
N PRO A 137 13.57 11.13 -7.28
CA PRO A 137 14.55 11.49 -8.29
C PRO A 137 15.23 12.80 -7.89
N GLU A 138 16.56 12.86 -7.95
CA GLU A 138 17.33 14.09 -7.80
C GLU A 138 16.76 15.15 -8.76
N PRO A 139 16.49 16.38 -8.30
CA PRO A 139 16.08 17.43 -9.20
C PRO A 139 17.25 17.72 -10.15
N GLU A 140 17.09 17.35 -11.43
CA GLU A 140 17.95 17.82 -12.51
C GLU A 140 17.87 19.36 -12.55
N GLY A 141 18.80 20.05 -11.88
CA GLY A 141 18.78 21.51 -11.89
C GLY A 141 19.54 22.28 -10.82
N ALA A 142 20.23 21.66 -9.85
CA ALA A 142 21.19 22.39 -9.02
C ALA A 142 22.52 22.58 -9.78
N SER A 143 22.44 23.29 -10.91
CA SER A 143 23.61 23.78 -11.63
C SER A 143 24.38 24.75 -10.71
N GLN A 144 25.67 24.47 -10.61
CA GLN A 144 26.72 25.26 -9.99
C GLN A 144 26.48 26.77 -10.12
N ALA A 145 26.26 27.42 -8.98
CA ALA A 145 26.46 28.84 -8.81
C ALA A 145 27.16 29.06 -7.47
N GLU A 146 28.48 28.93 -7.48
CA GLU A 146 29.48 29.92 -6.99
C GLU A 146 30.90 29.36 -7.15
#